data_AF-A0A7C2QYN5-F1
#
_entry.id   AF-A0A7C2QYN5-F1
#
_cell.length_a   1.000
_cell.length_b   1.000
_cell.length_c   1.000
_cell.angle_alpha   90.00
_cell.angle_beta   90.00
_cell.angle_gamma   90.00
#
_symmetry.space_group_name_H-M   'P 1'
#
loop_
_entity.id
_entity.type
_entity.pdbx_description
1 polymer ?
#
loop_
_entity_poly.entity_id
_entity_poly.type
_entity_poly.pdbx_seq_one_letter_code
_entity_poly.pdbx_strand_id
1 'polypeptide(L)'
;MCKVRRKVRFRGLIKSGFHTLIGKTVDLSRFRLIEISDHLSDCIWDEVQGWNRFNQDTVGKQLTRAADSISANLSEAFGRYSFPDRKRFSYFARGSLCETMNWVGKATRRKLLAPEKGEELLTSLKDISFKLNYYIRSLNTSQSNLSKPTFLK
;
A
#
# COMPACT_ATOMS: atom_id res chain seq x y z
N MET A 1 16.20 -10.98 5.15
CA MET A 1 16.94 -9.72 4.87
C MET A 1 17.01 -9.49 3.36
N CYS A 2 16.09 -8.69 2.80
CA CYS A 2 16.10 -8.41 1.37
C CYS A 2 17.15 -7.32 1.05
N LYS A 3 18.18 -7.66 0.25
CA LYS A 3 19.31 -6.77 -0.07
C LYS A 3 19.05 -6.03 -1.40
N VAL A 4 19.08 -4.69 -1.35
CA VAL A 4 19.00 -3.79 -2.53
C VAL A 4 20.39 -3.57 -3.16
N ARG A 5 20.52 -3.75 -4.48
CA ARG A 5 21.65 -3.35 -5.35
C ARG A 5 21.08 -3.26 -6.80
N ARG A 6 21.31 -2.26 -7.67
CA ARG A 6 22.43 -1.33 -7.97
C ARG A 6 21.93 -0.07 -8.71
N LYS A 7 22.69 1.02 -8.57
CA LYS A 7 22.63 2.26 -9.40
C LYS A 7 23.10 1.97 -10.83
N VAL A 8 22.40 2.53 -11.83
CA VAL A 8 22.95 2.77 -13.18
C VAL A 8 22.82 4.27 -13.50
N ARG A 9 23.91 4.85 -13.99
CA ARG A 9 24.08 6.26 -14.38
C ARG A 9 24.00 6.32 -15.90
N PHE A 10 23.20 7.20 -16.48
CA PHE A 10 23.31 7.60 -17.89
C PHE A 10 23.27 9.14 -18.00
N ARG A 11 24.24 9.70 -18.72
CA ARG A 11 24.42 11.14 -18.98
C ARG A 11 24.13 11.43 -20.45
N GLY A 12 23.23 12.39 -20.70
CA GLY A 12 23.09 13.26 -21.90
C GLY A 12 22.61 12.59 -23.19
N LEU A 13 21.97 13.26 -24.16
CA LEU A 13 21.35 14.59 -24.28
C LEU A 13 20.69 14.60 -25.68
N ILE A 14 19.36 14.67 -25.83
CA ILE A 14 18.71 15.08 -27.10
C ILE A 14 17.55 16.03 -26.74
N LYS A 15 17.67 17.27 -27.20
CA LYS A 15 16.66 18.32 -27.10
C LYS A 15 15.71 18.21 -28.30
N SER A 16 14.39 18.18 -28.06
CA SER A 16 13.38 18.97 -28.80
C SER A 16 11.97 18.46 -28.50
N GLY A 17 11.04 19.38 -28.24
CA GLY A 17 9.64 19.24 -28.67
C GLY A 17 8.69 18.29 -27.96
N PHE A 18 9.03 17.64 -26.84
CA PHE A 18 8.08 16.79 -26.09
C PHE A 18 7.65 17.40 -24.76
N HIS A 19 7.39 18.71 -24.77
CA HIS A 19 6.89 19.44 -23.61
C HIS A 19 5.52 19.99 -23.95
N THR A 20 4.49 19.17 -23.70
CA THR A 20 3.03 19.43 -23.61
C THR A 20 2.30 18.25 -24.23
N LEU A 21 1.75 17.35 -23.40
CA LEU A 21 0.67 16.35 -23.66
C LEU A 21 0.76 15.03 -22.87
N ILE A 22 1.49 14.99 -21.74
CA ILE A 22 1.21 14.01 -20.68
C ILE A 22 0.89 14.80 -19.41
N GLY A 23 -0.36 15.23 -19.32
CA GLY A 23 -0.87 16.00 -18.19
C GLY A 23 -0.81 15.18 -16.90
N LYS A 24 -0.11 15.77 -15.91
CA LYS A 24 0.01 15.34 -14.50
C LYS A 24 0.96 14.15 -14.31
N THR A 25 2.07 14.42 -13.62
CA THR A 25 2.87 13.44 -12.89
C THR A 25 2.00 12.28 -12.43
N VAL A 26 2.20 11.09 -13.01
CA VAL A 26 1.74 9.86 -12.40
C VAL A 26 2.24 9.90 -10.96
N ASP A 27 1.34 9.99 -9.99
CA ASP A 27 1.68 10.26 -8.59
C ASP A 27 2.54 9.10 -8.05
N LEU A 28 3.86 9.29 -8.12
CA LEU A 28 4.88 8.31 -7.72
C LEU A 28 4.66 7.83 -6.28
N SER A 29 4.00 8.64 -5.46
CA SER A 29 3.65 8.33 -4.07
C SER A 29 2.60 7.23 -3.98
N ARG A 30 1.66 7.14 -4.94
CA ARG A 30 0.60 6.11 -4.97
C ARG A 30 1.14 4.76 -5.38
N PHE A 31 1.95 4.73 -6.44
CA PHE A 31 2.63 3.50 -6.88
C PHE A 31 3.51 2.94 -5.77
N ARG A 32 4.27 3.82 -5.10
CA ARG A 32 5.07 3.43 -3.95
C ARG A 32 4.25 2.83 -2.82
N LEU A 33 3.02 3.33 -2.57
CA LEU A 33 2.16 2.78 -1.51
C LEU A 33 1.68 1.35 -1.83
N ILE A 34 1.39 1.07 -3.10
CA ILE A 34 1.07 -0.28 -3.57
C ILE A 34 2.29 -1.19 -3.38
N GLU A 35 3.45 -0.79 -3.89
CA GLU A 35 4.70 -1.57 -3.83
C GLU A 35 5.11 -1.93 -2.39
N ILE A 36 5.07 -0.97 -1.45
CA ILE A 36 5.44 -1.28 -0.06
C ILE A 36 4.41 -2.17 0.63
N SER A 37 3.13 -2.10 0.23
CA SER A 37 2.08 -2.96 0.80
C SER A 37 2.23 -4.38 0.28
N ASP A 38 2.56 -4.53 -1.00
CA ASP A 38 2.77 -5.80 -1.68
C ASP A 38 4.02 -6.53 -1.14
N HIS A 39 5.13 -5.80 -1.00
CA HIS A 39 6.32 -6.36 -0.37
C HIS A 39 6.06 -6.78 1.09
N LEU A 40 5.21 -6.05 1.82
CA LEU A 40 4.86 -6.44 3.17
C LEU A 40 4.02 -7.74 3.19
N SER A 41 3.09 -7.91 2.24
CA SER A 41 2.31 -9.15 2.16
C SER A 41 3.18 -10.35 1.79
N ASP A 42 4.19 -10.20 0.93
CA ASP A 42 5.19 -11.24 0.66
C ASP A 42 5.98 -11.63 1.93
N CYS A 43 6.43 -10.64 2.70
CA CYS A 43 7.08 -10.89 3.98
C CYS A 43 6.18 -11.69 4.94
N ILE A 44 4.88 -11.40 4.95
CA ILE A 44 3.91 -12.11 5.80
C ILE A 44 3.65 -13.52 5.26
N TRP A 45 3.57 -13.69 3.94
CA TRP A 45 3.42 -14.97 3.28
C TRP A 45 4.55 -15.92 3.65
N ASP A 46 5.80 -15.46 3.53
CA ASP A 46 7.00 -16.26 3.84
C ASP A 46 7.01 -16.73 5.30
N GLU A 47 6.61 -15.86 6.24
CA GLU A 47 6.48 -16.24 7.66
C GLU A 47 5.39 -17.32 7.86
N VAL A 48 4.21 -17.12 7.27
CA VAL A 48 3.07 -18.05 7.40
C VAL A 48 3.34 -19.39 6.74
N GLN A 49 4.07 -19.43 5.62
CA GLN A 49 4.45 -20.68 4.97
C GLN A 49 5.26 -21.61 5.88
N GLY A 50 6.04 -21.06 6.80
CA GLY A 50 6.81 -21.85 7.78
C GLY A 50 5.98 -22.45 8.92
N TRP A 51 4.70 -22.08 9.06
CA TRP A 51 3.87 -22.55 10.17
C TRP A 51 3.34 -23.97 9.94
N ASN A 52 3.03 -24.69 11.03
CA ASN A 52 2.32 -25.96 10.91
C ASN A 52 0.91 -25.78 10.35
N ARG A 53 0.32 -26.90 9.87
CA ARG A 53 -0.95 -26.89 9.15
C ARG A 53 -2.10 -26.26 9.92
N PHE A 54 -2.23 -26.55 11.22
CA PHE A 54 -3.31 -26.00 12.04
C PHE A 54 -3.20 -24.46 12.15
N ASN A 55 -1.99 -23.95 12.36
CA ASN A 55 -1.74 -22.52 12.45
C ASN A 55 -1.95 -21.80 11.11
N GLN A 56 -1.55 -22.44 10.00
CA GLN A 56 -1.83 -21.95 8.64
C GLN A 56 -3.34 -21.88 8.38
N ASP A 57 -4.08 -22.95 8.67
CA ASP A 57 -5.51 -23.04 8.37
C ASP A 57 -6.37 -22.08 9.21
N THR A 58 -5.87 -21.66 10.36
CA THR A 58 -6.60 -20.79 11.29
C THR A 58 -6.15 -19.33 11.20
N VAL A 59 -4.96 -19.00 11.71
CA VAL A 59 -4.45 -17.63 11.77
C VAL A 59 -3.77 -17.24 10.46
N GLY A 60 -3.00 -18.16 9.87
CA GLY A 60 -2.19 -17.89 8.69
C GLY A 60 -3.01 -17.41 7.50
N LYS A 61 -4.04 -18.18 7.11
CA LYS A 61 -4.94 -17.81 6.01
C LYS A 61 -5.61 -16.46 6.21
N GLN A 62 -6.04 -16.15 7.43
CA GLN A 62 -6.70 -14.88 7.72
C GLN A 62 -5.70 -13.71 7.63
N LEU A 63 -4.50 -13.89 8.20
CA LEU A 63 -3.43 -12.90 8.17
C LEU A 63 -2.98 -12.62 6.72
N THR A 64 -2.68 -13.66 5.95
CA THR A 64 -2.25 -13.56 4.56
C THR A 64 -3.31 -12.86 3.70
N ARG A 65 -4.57 -13.30 3.75
CA ARG A 65 -5.66 -12.68 2.96
C ARG A 65 -5.87 -11.22 3.31
N ALA A 66 -5.79 -10.88 4.61
CA ALA A 66 -5.91 -9.49 5.03
C ALA A 66 -4.74 -8.64 4.51
N ALA A 67 -3.51 -9.17 4.54
CA ALA A 67 -2.33 -8.47 4.05
C ALA A 67 -2.38 -8.25 2.53
N ASP A 68 -2.62 -9.29 1.74
CA ASP A 68 -2.73 -9.23 0.27
C ASP A 68 -3.83 -8.25 -0.18
N SER A 69 -4.93 -8.21 0.58
CA SER A 69 -6.06 -7.32 0.29
C SER A 69 -5.69 -5.84 0.40
N ILE A 70 -4.61 -5.47 1.09
CA ILE A 70 -4.15 -4.07 1.15
C ILE A 70 -3.68 -3.62 -0.23
N SER A 71 -2.68 -4.29 -0.82
CA SER A 71 -2.13 -3.92 -2.14
C SER A 71 -3.15 -4.12 -3.26
N ALA A 72 -3.99 -5.15 -3.17
CA ALA A 72 -5.07 -5.41 -4.12
C ALA A 72 -6.09 -4.26 -4.18
N ASN A 73 -6.61 -3.81 -3.02
CA ASN A 73 -7.56 -2.69 -2.99
C ASN A 73 -6.92 -1.36 -3.42
N LEU A 74 -5.65 -1.13 -3.12
CA LEU A 74 -4.94 0.06 -3.58
C LEU A 74 -4.73 0.07 -5.10
N SER A 75 -4.41 -1.09 -5.67
CA SER A 75 -4.29 -1.27 -7.12
C SER A 75 -5.63 -1.09 -7.81
N GLU A 76 -6.70 -1.64 -7.24
CA GLU A 76 -8.06 -1.43 -7.75
C GLU A 76 -8.45 0.05 -7.66
N ALA A 77 -8.19 0.71 -6.53
CA ALA A 77 -8.39 2.15 -6.40
C ALA A 77 -7.66 2.92 -7.51
N PHE A 78 -6.39 2.59 -7.78
CA PHE A 78 -5.60 3.23 -8.82
C PHE A 78 -6.25 3.12 -10.20
N GLY A 79 -6.82 1.96 -10.54
CA GLY A 79 -7.53 1.73 -11.80
C GLY A 79 -8.87 2.45 -11.95
N ARG A 80 -9.46 3.00 -10.87
CA ARG A 80 -10.75 3.70 -10.94
C ARG A 80 -10.59 5.12 -11.52
N TYR A 81 -11.59 5.54 -12.30
CA TYR A 81 -11.63 6.89 -12.88
C TYR A 81 -12.11 7.95 -11.87
N SER A 82 -13.18 7.66 -11.12
CA SER A 82 -13.82 8.62 -10.23
C SER A 82 -13.11 8.77 -8.88
N PHE A 83 -13.05 9.99 -8.35
CA PHE A 83 -12.52 10.24 -7.00
C PHE A 83 -13.29 9.53 -5.88
N PRO A 84 -14.64 9.47 -5.91
CA PRO A 84 -15.41 8.71 -4.92
C PRO A 84 -15.05 7.23 -4.88
N ASP A 85 -14.89 6.58 -6.04
CA ASP A 85 -14.54 5.16 -6.09
C ASP A 85 -13.09 4.93 -5.61
N ARG A 86 -12.14 5.74 -6.07
CA ARG A 86 -10.75 5.71 -5.56
C ARG A 86 -10.71 5.75 -4.04
N LYS A 87 -11.49 6.66 -3.46
CA LYS A 87 -11.59 6.83 -2.01
C LYS A 87 -12.24 5.63 -1.34
N ARG A 88 -13.32 5.08 -1.91
CA ARG A 88 -14.00 3.87 -1.41
C ARG A 88 -13.06 2.68 -1.32
N PHE A 89 -12.33 2.37 -2.39
CA PHE A 89 -11.35 1.27 -2.39
C PHE A 89 -10.15 1.54 -1.47
N SER A 90 -9.71 2.80 -1.35
CA SER A 90 -8.69 3.17 -0.36
C SER A 90 -9.16 2.94 1.09
N TYR A 91 -10.46 3.10 1.37
CA TYR A 91 -11.01 2.72 2.68
C TYR A 91 -11.06 1.22 2.90
N PHE A 92 -11.32 0.42 1.87
CA PHE A 92 -11.21 -1.04 1.97
C PHE A 92 -9.78 -1.47 2.28
N ALA A 93 -8.79 -0.90 1.59
CA ALA A 93 -7.38 -1.11 1.92
C ALA A 93 -7.05 -0.75 3.38
N ARG A 94 -7.62 0.36 3.89
CA ARG A 94 -7.45 0.74 5.31
C ARG A 94 -8.09 -0.26 6.26
N GLY A 95 -9.25 -0.82 5.90
CA GLY A 95 -9.90 -1.89 6.65
C GLY A 95 -9.02 -3.14 6.76
N SER A 96 -8.52 -3.61 5.61
CA SER A 96 -7.58 -4.74 5.52
C SER A 96 -6.29 -4.50 6.30
N LEU A 97 -5.77 -3.26 6.31
CA LEU A 97 -4.60 -2.88 7.11
C LEU A 97 -4.85 -3.04 8.61
N CYS A 98 -5.98 -2.53 9.12
CA CYS A 98 -6.34 -2.68 10.54
C CYS A 98 -6.53 -4.16 10.91
N GLU A 99 -7.16 -4.93 10.03
CA GLU A 99 -7.32 -6.37 10.21
C GLU A 99 -5.97 -7.09 10.26
N THR A 100 -5.05 -6.74 9.36
CA THR A 100 -3.68 -7.29 9.32
C THR A 100 -2.94 -6.99 10.62
N MET A 101 -3.00 -5.75 11.14
CA MET A 101 -2.41 -5.40 12.43
C MET A 101 -2.96 -6.25 13.58
N ASN A 102 -4.28 -6.48 13.60
CA ASN A 102 -4.92 -7.33 14.60
C ASN A 102 -4.43 -8.79 14.51
N TRP A 103 -4.31 -9.33 13.29
CA TRP A 103 -3.82 -10.70 13.07
C TRP A 103 -2.34 -10.85 13.42
N VAL A 104 -1.48 -9.88 13.10
CA VAL A 104 -0.08 -9.86 13.54
C VAL A 104 -0.01 -9.88 15.07
N GLY A 105 -0.73 -8.98 15.75
CA GLY A 105 -0.76 -8.96 17.21
C GLY A 105 -1.27 -10.27 17.82
N LYS A 106 -2.25 -10.92 17.19
CA LYS A 106 -2.76 -12.23 17.63
C LYS A 106 -1.73 -13.34 17.41
N ALA A 107 -1.06 -13.36 16.26
CA ALA A 107 -0.01 -14.32 15.95
C ALA A 107 1.17 -14.22 16.92
N THR A 108 1.60 -13.00 17.26
CA THR A 108 2.63 -12.77 18.29
C THR A 108 2.21 -13.27 19.66
N ARG A 109 0.99 -12.94 20.13
CA ARG A 109 0.47 -13.43 21.43
C ARG A 109 0.36 -14.95 21.49
N ARG A 110 0.08 -15.60 20.35
CA ARG A 110 0.01 -17.06 20.21
C ARG A 110 1.37 -17.72 19.96
N LYS A 111 2.47 -16.96 20.01
CA LYS A 111 3.84 -17.42 19.76
C LYS A 111 4.03 -18.06 18.37
N LEU A 112 3.24 -17.61 17.39
CA LEU A 112 3.39 -17.98 15.98
C LEU A 112 4.41 -17.10 15.26
N LEU A 113 4.56 -15.86 15.75
CA LEU A 113 5.62 -14.95 15.36
C LEU A 113 6.54 -14.73 16.56
N ALA A 114 7.84 -14.63 16.28
CA ALA A 114 8.79 -14.09 17.24
C ALA A 114 8.38 -12.65 17.61
N PRO A 115 8.55 -12.22 18.88
CA PRO A 115 8.21 -10.87 19.32
C PRO A 115 8.83 -9.77 18.44
N GLU A 116 10.10 -9.95 18.06
CA GLU A 116 10.87 -9.02 17.23
C GLU A 116 10.27 -8.91 15.82
N LYS A 117 9.88 -10.05 15.23
CA LYS A 117 9.23 -10.08 13.92
C LYS A 117 7.85 -9.44 13.97
N GLY A 118 7.11 -9.68 15.05
CA GLY A 118 5.82 -9.02 15.29
C GLY A 118 5.94 -7.50 15.32
N GLU A 119 6.92 -6.96 16.04
CA GLU A 119 7.15 -5.51 16.12
C GLU A 119 7.63 -4.92 14.78
N GLU A 120 8.48 -5.63 14.04
CA GLU A 120 8.92 -5.24 12.68
C GLU A 120 7.72 -5.08 11.74
N LEU A 121 6.83 -6.08 11.71
CA LEU A 121 5.63 -6.06 10.86
C LEU A 121 4.66 -4.95 11.29
N LEU A 122 4.42 -4.77 12.59
CA LEU A 122 3.55 -3.70 13.10
C LEU A 122 4.11 -2.31 12.80
N THR A 123 5.43 -2.13 12.87
CA THR A 123 6.08 -0.87 12.50
C THR A 123 5.88 -0.56 11.02
N SER A 124 6.05 -1.55 10.15
CA SER A 124 5.81 -1.42 8.71
C SER A 124 4.34 -1.08 8.41
N LEU A 125 3.40 -1.77 9.06
CA LEU A 125 1.96 -1.49 8.94
C LEU A 125 1.60 -0.07 9.42
N LYS A 126 2.23 0.44 10.49
CA LYS A 126 2.03 1.82 10.98
C LYS A 126 2.50 2.85 9.94
N ASP A 127 3.64 2.61 9.29
CA ASP A 127 4.12 3.49 8.21
C ASP A 127 3.16 3.50 7.01
N ILE A 128 2.70 2.32 6.57
CA ILE A 128 1.68 2.21 5.50
C ILE A 128 0.40 2.94 5.91
N SER A 129 -0.05 2.79 7.16
CA SER A 129 -1.24 3.48 7.69
C SER A 129 -1.12 4.99 7.58
N PHE A 130 0.04 5.55 7.96
CA PHE A 130 0.30 6.97 7.85
C PHE A 130 0.23 7.45 6.40
N LYS A 131 0.91 6.75 5.48
CA LYS A 131 0.93 7.09 4.06
C LYS A 131 -0.45 6.96 3.41
N LEU A 132 -1.19 5.91 3.74
CA LEU A 132 -2.55 5.68 3.26
C LEU A 132 -3.51 6.77 3.73
N ASN A 133 -3.44 7.17 5.00
CA ASN A 133 -4.27 8.25 5.52
C ASN A 133 -3.94 9.59 4.86
N TYR A 134 -2.66 9.88 4.61
CA TYR A 134 -2.25 11.06 3.85
C TYR A 134 -2.82 11.02 2.41
N TYR A 135 -2.71 9.86 1.74
CA TYR A 135 -3.25 9.66 0.40
C TYR A 135 -4.77 9.88 0.35
N ILE A 136 -5.54 9.25 1.25
CA ILE A 136 -7.00 9.42 1.33
C ILE A 136 -7.39 10.89 1.52
N ARG A 137 -6.64 11.64 2.34
CA ARG A 137 -6.87 13.09 2.54
C ARG A 137 -6.65 13.87 1.24
N SER A 138 -5.61 13.54 0.48
CA SER A 138 -5.32 14.22 -0.80
C SER A 138 -6.43 14.05 -1.86
N LEU A 139 -7.18 12.94 -1.80
CA LEU A 139 -8.32 12.70 -2.69
C LEU A 139 -9.49 13.66 -2.39
N ASN A 140 -9.69 14.03 -1.12
CA ASN A 140 -10.74 14.97 -0.72
C ASN A 140 -10.47 16.39 -1.23
N THR A 141 -9.20 16.83 -1.14
CA THR A 141 -8.79 18.15 -1.66
C THR A 141 -8.96 18.22 -3.17
N SER A 142 -8.60 17.15 -3.89
CA SER A 142 -8.75 17.08 -5.34
C SER A 142 -10.21 17.16 -5.80
N GLN A 143 -11.13 16.50 -5.06
CA GLN A 143 -12.56 16.60 -5.31
C GLN A 143 -13.08 18.04 -5.10
N SER A 144 -12.67 18.71 -4.02
CA SER A 144 -13.10 20.09 -3.73
C SER A 144 -12.61 21.13 -4.74
N ASN A 145 -11.48 20.88 -5.40
CA ASN A 145 -10.92 21.77 -6.42
C ASN A 145 -11.58 21.59 -7.79
N LEU A 146 -12.15 20.41 -8.08
CA LEU A 146 -12.92 20.15 -9.31
C LEU A 146 -14.38 20.63 -9.20
N SER A 147 -14.92 20.74 -7.99
CA SER A 147 -16.28 21.23 -7.74
C SER A 147 -16.39 22.75 -7.58
N LYS A 148 -15.27 23.49 -7.57
CA LYS A 148 -15.30 24.95 -7.63
C LYS A 148 -15.47 25.37 -9.09
N PRO A 149 -16.57 26.04 -9.49
CA PRO A 149 -16.65 26.59 -10.83
C PRO A 149 -15.52 27.60 -10.97
N THR A 150 -14.62 27.32 -11.91
CA THR A 150 -13.58 28.26 -12.29
C THR A 150 -14.26 29.35 -13.09
N PHE A 151 -14.89 30.31 -12.42
CA PHE A 151 -15.21 31.57 -13.07
C PHE A 151 -13.87 32.26 -13.30
N LEU A 152 -13.41 32.20 -14.56
CA LEU A 152 -12.31 33.01 -15.06
C LEU A 152 -12.54 34.46 -14.61
N LYS A 153 -11.58 34.99 -13.84
CA LYS A 153 -11.38 36.43 -13.69
C LYS A 153 -10.25 36.84 -14.62
#